data_AF-A0A2J6H139-F1
#
_entry.id   AF-A0A2J6H139-F1
#
_cell.length_a   1.000
_cell.length_b   1.000
_cell.length_c   1.000
_cell.angle_alpha   90.00
_cell.angle_beta   90.00
_cell.angle_gamma   90.00
#
_symmetry.space_group_name_H-M   'P 1'
#
loop_
_entity.id
_entity.type
_entity.pdbx_description
1 polymer ?
#
loop_
_entity_poly.entity_id
_entity_poly.type
_entity_poly.pdbx_seq_one_letter_code
_entity_poly.pdbx_strand_id
1 'polypeptide(L)'
;MIVKLIYSSFIRFISKLEEIEKFICFFEKENEFHFNKTIPYNASIISIHGAFESFVEEILKAYLILLIRTCNSFEELPKTIRMKHIISAAEFLLHPQKYKSKSIDKEQVINNVYDCSRILSSESFNIELLLSRDYNLKMGILSKLLNDLGISSFMEKFISNDSLRFFLRNVYYKENIDDGASFDVLYKRFKAKQPNIAVEMYNKFIEERNVISHSLSFDQIYSLSIVKEKYLNLIKSIGREIFEQTVFGLFVGEKKFFEPILRVIKIYDNKILCFESESCNLKVDDLIFIEKKKIKKVAKILSIQIDNNDFKEVNIKKSTKIAIKLDRKFRENSNFYLIK
;
A
#
# COMPACT_ATOMS: atom_id res chain seq x y z
N MET A 1 -18.66 2.42 -1.67
CA MET A 1 -18.09 3.54 -2.46
C MET A 1 -16.78 4.06 -1.88
N ILE A 2 -16.56 3.91 -0.57
CA ILE A 2 -15.59 4.71 0.17
C ILE A 2 -14.21 4.02 0.22
N VAL A 3 -14.13 2.72 0.56
CA VAL A 3 -12.86 1.96 0.48
C VAL A 3 -12.36 1.81 -0.98
N LYS A 4 -13.27 1.96 -1.96
CA LYS A 4 -12.90 2.02 -3.39
C LYS A 4 -11.93 3.17 -3.70
N LEU A 5 -11.89 4.25 -2.90
CA LEU A 5 -10.90 5.32 -3.07
C LEU A 5 -9.48 4.83 -2.75
N ILE A 6 -9.30 4.13 -1.63
CA ILE A 6 -8.00 3.53 -1.26
C ILE A 6 -7.57 2.51 -2.33
N TYR A 7 -8.50 1.65 -2.75
CA TYR A 7 -8.20 0.67 -3.77
C TYR A 7 -7.88 1.31 -5.14
N SER A 8 -8.61 2.35 -5.54
CA SER A 8 -8.34 3.10 -6.77
C SER A 8 -6.95 3.74 -6.75
N SER A 9 -6.52 4.32 -5.63
CA SER A 9 -5.14 4.82 -5.48
C SER A 9 -4.11 3.70 -5.65
N PHE A 10 -4.35 2.52 -5.08
CA PHE A 10 -3.46 1.37 -5.25
C PHE A 10 -3.43 0.87 -6.70
N ILE A 11 -4.57 0.79 -7.39
CA ILE A 11 -4.61 0.35 -8.79
C ILE A 11 -3.94 1.35 -9.74
N ARG A 12 -4.18 2.66 -9.54
CA ARG A 12 -3.50 3.71 -10.32
C ARG A 12 -1.98 3.63 -10.13
N PHE A 13 -1.53 3.37 -8.91
CA PHE A 13 -0.12 3.14 -8.63
C PHE A 13 0.45 1.92 -9.37
N ILE A 14 -0.22 0.77 -9.31
CA ILE A 14 0.21 -0.44 -10.03
C ILE A 14 0.24 -0.20 -11.54
N SER A 15 -0.77 0.46 -12.10
CA SER A 15 -0.83 0.81 -13.54
C SER A 15 0.37 1.66 -13.96
N LYS A 16 0.71 2.71 -13.18
CA LYS A 16 1.89 3.54 -13.44
C LYS A 16 3.19 2.71 -13.43
N LEU A 17 3.33 1.77 -12.50
CA LEU A 17 4.50 0.90 -12.46
C LEU A 17 4.56 -0.08 -13.64
N GLU A 18 3.42 -0.59 -14.11
CA GLU A 18 3.34 -1.42 -15.31
C GLU A 18 3.69 -0.65 -16.59
N GLU A 19 3.31 0.63 -16.68
CA GLU A 19 3.73 1.52 -17.77
C GLU A 19 5.25 1.74 -17.76
N ILE A 20 5.84 2.00 -16.59
CA ILE A 20 7.29 2.14 -16.45
C ILE A 20 8.01 0.82 -16.80
N GLU A 21 7.45 -0.32 -16.39
CA GLU A 21 7.99 -1.63 -16.74
C GLU A 21 8.00 -1.87 -18.26
N LYS A 22 6.92 -1.51 -18.96
CA LYS A 22 6.85 -1.54 -20.43
C LYS A 22 7.89 -0.63 -21.08
N PHE A 23 8.06 0.59 -20.56
CA PHE A 23 9.09 1.53 -20.99
C PHE A 23 10.50 0.93 -20.84
N ILE A 24 10.79 0.33 -19.68
CA ILE A 24 12.07 -0.35 -19.43
C ILE A 24 12.28 -1.48 -20.44
N CYS A 25 11.27 -2.34 -20.66
CA CYS A 25 11.37 -3.47 -21.59
C CYS A 25 11.60 -3.02 -23.05
N PHE A 26 11.02 -1.89 -23.45
CA PHE A 26 11.28 -1.29 -24.76
C PHE A 26 12.77 -0.92 -24.90
N PHE A 27 13.33 -0.16 -23.95
CA PHE A 27 14.73 0.24 -24.01
C PHE A 27 15.72 -0.91 -23.80
N GLU A 28 15.36 -1.97 -23.07
CA GLU A 28 16.18 -3.18 -23.00
C GLU A 28 16.34 -3.86 -24.36
N LYS A 29 15.29 -3.87 -25.19
CA LYS A 29 15.33 -4.44 -26.55
C LYS A 29 16.08 -3.53 -27.53
N GLU A 30 15.82 -2.22 -27.46
CA GLU A 30 16.46 -1.23 -28.34
C GLU A 30 17.94 -0.96 -28.01
N ASN A 31 18.42 -1.38 -26.83
CA ASN A 31 19.83 -1.26 -26.44
C ASN A 31 20.81 -2.11 -27.27
N GLU A 32 20.33 -2.90 -28.25
CA GLU A 32 21.15 -3.40 -29.37
C GLU A 32 21.62 -2.26 -30.31
N PHE A 33 21.00 -1.06 -30.25
CA PHE A 33 21.33 0.11 -31.07
C PHE A 33 21.69 1.33 -30.19
N HIS A 34 22.98 1.48 -29.84
CA HIS A 34 23.69 2.70 -29.42
C HIS A 34 22.92 3.87 -28.70
N PHE A 35 21.97 3.59 -27.82
CA PHE A 35 21.30 4.65 -27.04
C PHE A 35 22.08 5.03 -25.78
N ASN A 36 22.01 6.31 -25.39
CA ASN A 36 22.57 6.77 -24.12
C ASN A 36 21.79 6.16 -22.95
N LYS A 37 22.33 5.08 -22.36
CA LYS A 37 21.73 4.28 -21.27
C LYS A 37 21.34 5.10 -20.04
N THR A 38 21.94 6.28 -19.86
CA THR A 38 21.69 7.17 -18.72
C THR A 38 20.31 7.80 -18.76
N ILE A 39 19.78 8.13 -19.95
CA ILE A 39 18.47 8.81 -20.06
C ILE A 39 17.33 7.87 -19.64
N PRO A 40 17.19 6.64 -20.21
CA PRO A 40 16.14 5.72 -19.79
C PRO A 40 16.24 5.31 -18.32
N TYR A 41 17.46 5.15 -17.79
CA TYR A 41 17.68 4.87 -16.38
C TYR A 41 17.15 6.01 -15.49
N ASN A 42 17.61 7.25 -15.72
CA ASN A 42 17.21 8.41 -14.93
C ASN A 42 15.69 8.61 -14.98
N ALA A 43 15.09 8.51 -16.17
CA ALA A 43 13.66 8.61 -16.36
C ALA A 43 12.91 7.53 -15.56
N SER A 44 13.39 6.29 -15.57
CA SER A 44 12.79 5.18 -14.83
C SER A 44 12.83 5.41 -13.31
N ILE A 45 14.00 5.75 -12.76
CA ILE A 45 14.15 5.98 -11.32
C ILE A 45 13.28 7.15 -10.84
N ILE A 46 13.32 8.28 -11.55
CA ILE A 46 12.51 9.47 -11.23
C ILE A 46 11.02 9.12 -11.29
N SER A 47 10.59 8.39 -12.32
CA SER A 47 9.17 8.02 -12.49
C SER A 47 8.68 7.05 -11.42
N ILE A 48 9.48 6.04 -11.06
CA ILE A 48 9.12 5.09 -9.98
C ILE A 48 8.99 5.85 -8.66
N HIS A 49 9.93 6.75 -8.37
CA HIS A 49 9.88 7.63 -7.19
C HIS A 49 8.62 8.48 -7.17
N GLY A 50 8.38 9.27 -8.22
CA GLY A 50 7.22 10.14 -8.30
C GLY A 50 5.89 9.37 -8.20
N ALA A 51 5.81 8.19 -8.83
CA ALA A 51 4.65 7.31 -8.71
C ALA A 51 4.45 6.81 -7.27
N PHE A 52 5.53 6.43 -6.58
CA PHE A 52 5.46 5.95 -5.20
C PHE A 52 5.10 7.06 -4.20
N GLU A 53 5.73 8.23 -4.29
CA GLU A 53 5.43 9.34 -3.38
C GLU A 53 3.98 9.82 -3.52
N SER A 54 3.51 9.95 -4.77
CA SER A 54 2.12 10.30 -5.08
C SER A 54 1.17 9.24 -4.52
N PHE A 55 1.47 7.96 -4.71
CA PHE A 55 0.66 6.87 -4.17
C PHE A 55 0.54 6.95 -2.65
N VAL A 56 1.66 7.11 -1.94
CA VAL A 56 1.68 7.20 -0.47
C VAL A 56 0.86 8.39 0.01
N GLU A 57 0.97 9.55 -0.63
CA GLU A 57 0.17 10.72 -0.27
C GLU A 57 -1.33 10.50 -0.52
N GLU A 58 -1.68 10.02 -1.72
CA GLU A 58 -3.08 9.79 -2.11
C GLU A 58 -3.76 8.74 -1.23
N ILE A 59 -3.09 7.63 -0.92
CA ILE A 59 -3.68 6.56 -0.12
C ILE A 59 -3.85 6.96 1.34
N LEU A 60 -2.89 7.70 1.90
CA LEU A 60 -2.98 8.18 3.29
C LEU A 60 -4.00 9.31 3.43
N LYS A 61 -4.11 10.20 2.44
CA LYS A 61 -5.18 11.20 2.37
C LYS A 61 -6.54 10.54 2.33
N ALA A 62 -6.72 9.54 1.45
CA ALA A 62 -7.95 8.76 1.41
C ALA A 62 -8.23 8.11 2.77
N TYR A 63 -7.28 7.35 3.32
CA TYR A 63 -7.39 6.71 4.63
C TYR A 63 -7.85 7.68 5.74
N LEU A 64 -7.22 8.85 5.86
CA LEU A 64 -7.58 9.84 6.88
C LEU A 64 -9.00 10.38 6.68
N ILE A 65 -9.38 10.74 5.46
CA ILE A 65 -10.74 11.18 5.15
C ILE A 65 -11.76 10.11 5.57
N LEU A 66 -11.47 8.84 5.27
CA LEU A 66 -12.38 7.75 5.63
C LEU A 66 -12.47 7.57 7.13
N LEU A 67 -11.33 7.55 7.83
CA LEU A 67 -11.28 7.39 9.27
C LEU A 67 -12.01 8.54 10.00
N ILE A 68 -11.78 9.77 9.59
CA ILE A 68 -12.42 10.96 10.16
C ILE A 68 -13.94 10.88 9.99
N ARG A 69 -14.43 10.49 8.81
CA ARG A 69 -15.87 10.31 8.54
C ARG A 69 -16.51 9.15 9.31
N THR A 70 -15.70 8.31 9.96
CA THR A 70 -16.22 7.22 10.81
C THR A 70 -16.28 7.56 12.28
N CYS A 71 -15.53 8.56 12.71
CA CYS A 71 -15.52 9.00 14.10
C CYS A 71 -16.57 10.10 14.30
N ASN A 72 -17.31 10.05 15.41
CA ASN A 72 -18.29 11.09 15.75
C ASN A 72 -17.64 12.31 16.41
N SER A 73 -16.45 12.13 16.99
CA SER A 73 -15.74 13.19 17.70
C SER A 73 -14.23 13.05 17.54
N PHE A 74 -13.50 14.14 17.72
CA PHE A 74 -12.04 14.14 17.67
C PHE A 74 -11.44 13.14 18.67
N GLU A 75 -12.04 12.96 19.84
CA GLU A 75 -11.57 12.03 20.88
C GLU A 75 -11.66 10.54 20.51
N GLU A 76 -12.43 10.19 19.49
CA GLU A 76 -12.48 8.81 18.96
C GLU A 76 -11.31 8.50 18.01
N LEU A 77 -10.64 9.51 17.47
CA LEU A 77 -9.48 9.30 16.61
C LEU A 77 -8.32 8.68 17.39
N PRO A 78 -7.49 7.83 16.77
CA PRO A 78 -6.25 7.35 17.37
C PRO A 78 -5.42 8.48 18.00
N LYS A 79 -4.97 8.28 19.24
CA LYS A 79 -4.19 9.28 20.00
C LYS A 79 -3.01 9.85 19.20
N THR A 80 -2.34 9.01 18.41
CA THR A 80 -1.22 9.42 17.54
C THR A 80 -1.66 10.43 16.49
N ILE A 81 -2.82 10.23 15.84
CA ILE A 81 -3.39 11.15 14.86
C ILE A 81 -3.76 12.48 15.52
N ARG A 82 -4.41 12.42 16.69
CA ARG A 82 -4.79 13.63 17.44
C ARG A 82 -3.56 14.47 17.78
N MET A 83 -2.53 13.82 18.32
CA MET A 83 -1.28 14.46 18.66
C MET A 83 -0.60 15.04 17.41
N LYS A 84 -0.54 14.27 16.32
CA LYS A 84 0.05 14.70 15.06
C LYS A 84 -0.65 15.94 14.49
N HIS A 85 -1.99 15.98 14.55
CA HIS A 85 -2.77 17.12 14.09
C HIS A 85 -2.40 18.41 14.83
N ILE A 86 -2.32 18.36 16.17
CA ILE A 86 -1.95 19.52 16.99
C ILE A 86 -0.50 19.94 16.75
N ILE A 87 0.43 18.98 16.75
CA ILE A 87 1.86 19.25 16.53
C ILE A 87 2.09 19.88 15.15
N SER A 88 1.51 19.32 14.09
CA SER A 88 1.70 19.83 12.73
C SER A 88 1.08 21.22 12.53
N ALA A 89 -0.03 21.52 13.20
CA ALA A 89 -0.57 22.88 13.23
C ALA A 89 0.37 23.85 13.95
N ALA A 90 0.90 23.47 15.12
CA ALA A 90 1.86 24.29 15.86
C ALA A 90 3.16 24.53 15.08
N GLU A 91 3.73 23.49 14.46
CA GLU A 91 4.92 23.59 13.61
C GLU A 91 4.71 24.55 12.43
N PHE A 92 3.54 24.48 11.78
CA PHE A 92 3.16 25.39 10.72
C PHE A 92 3.04 26.84 11.21
N LEU A 93 2.41 27.08 12.36
CA LEU A 93 2.23 28.43 12.90
C LEU A 93 3.57 29.06 13.35
N LEU A 94 4.49 28.26 13.89
CA LEU A 94 5.84 28.70 14.26
C LEU A 94 6.73 28.96 13.04
N HIS A 95 6.60 28.12 12.00
CA HIS A 95 7.49 28.15 10.83
C HIS A 95 6.73 28.07 9.50
N PRO A 96 5.82 29.02 9.21
CA PRO A 96 4.95 28.96 8.01
C PRO A 96 5.76 28.99 6.71
N GLN A 97 6.98 29.57 6.77
CA GLN A 97 7.87 29.68 5.62
C GLN A 97 8.30 28.31 5.05
N LYS A 98 8.30 27.25 5.87
CA LYS A 98 8.61 25.88 5.42
C LYS A 98 7.52 25.31 4.49
N TYR A 99 6.33 25.89 4.53
CA TYR A 99 5.16 25.40 3.82
C TYR A 99 4.74 26.33 2.67
N LYS A 100 5.58 27.29 2.27
CA LYS A 100 5.28 28.28 1.20
C LYS A 100 4.85 27.66 -0.13
N SER A 101 5.33 26.47 -0.44
CA SER A 101 4.95 25.74 -1.66
C SER A 101 3.54 25.16 -1.60
N LYS A 102 2.89 25.21 -0.43
CA LYS A 102 1.53 24.72 -0.19
C LYS A 102 0.58 25.90 -0.04
N SER A 103 -0.64 25.74 -0.55
CA SER A 103 -1.73 26.71 -0.40
C SER A 103 -2.40 26.57 0.96
N ILE A 104 -1.63 26.71 2.05
CA ILE A 104 -2.12 26.54 3.42
C ILE A 104 -2.17 27.92 4.09
N ASP A 105 -3.37 28.29 4.54
CA ASP A 105 -3.63 29.56 5.19
C ASP A 105 -3.61 29.45 6.73
N LYS A 106 -3.11 30.48 7.42
CA LYS A 106 -2.97 30.50 8.88
C LYS A 106 -4.30 30.55 9.60
N GLU A 107 -5.24 31.36 9.10
CA GLU A 107 -6.56 31.49 9.70
C GLU A 107 -7.31 30.16 9.55
N GLN A 108 -7.22 29.53 8.37
CA GLN A 108 -7.79 28.20 8.14
C GLN A 108 -7.22 27.14 9.09
N VAL A 109 -5.91 27.13 9.33
CA VAL A 109 -5.29 26.14 10.23
C VAL A 109 -5.77 26.30 11.67
N ILE A 110 -5.89 27.54 12.15
CA ILE A 110 -6.40 27.85 13.49
C ILE A 110 -7.87 27.43 13.60
N ASN A 111 -8.69 27.79 12.62
CA ASN A 111 -10.11 27.42 12.56
C ASN A 111 -10.28 25.91 12.55
N ASN A 112 -9.49 25.19 11.75
CA ASN A 112 -9.51 23.72 11.69
C ASN A 112 -9.22 23.06 13.06
N VAL A 113 -8.22 23.57 13.80
CA VAL A 113 -7.91 23.06 15.15
C VAL A 113 -9.08 23.30 16.11
N TYR A 114 -9.66 24.51 16.08
CA TYR A 114 -10.81 24.85 16.90
C TYR A 114 -12.05 24.02 16.53
N ASP A 115 -12.38 23.91 15.24
CA ASP A 115 -13.54 23.22 14.74
C ASP A 115 -13.48 21.72 15.01
N CYS A 116 -12.31 21.09 14.87
CA CYS A 116 -12.13 19.68 15.23
C CYS A 116 -12.57 19.36 16.67
N SER A 117 -12.41 20.30 17.60
CA SER A 117 -12.86 20.12 18.99
C SER A 117 -14.38 20.12 19.17
N ARG A 118 -15.13 20.60 18.17
CA ARG A 118 -16.59 20.73 18.19
C ARG A 118 -17.28 19.79 17.20
N ILE A 119 -16.88 19.85 15.94
CA ILE A 119 -17.45 19.09 14.83
C ILE A 119 -16.28 18.48 14.04
N LEU A 120 -16.15 17.16 14.14
CA LEU A 120 -15.15 16.44 13.38
C LEU A 120 -15.62 16.31 11.92
N SER A 121 -14.87 16.90 11.00
CA SER A 121 -15.10 16.73 9.56
C SER A 121 -13.75 16.62 8.83
N SER A 122 -13.76 16.04 7.63
CA SER A 122 -12.55 15.96 6.80
C SER A 122 -12.06 17.32 6.34
N GLU A 123 -12.99 18.27 6.20
CA GLU A 123 -12.81 19.64 5.75
C GLU A 123 -12.20 20.51 6.85
N SER A 124 -12.59 20.28 8.11
CA SER A 124 -12.02 20.92 9.29
C SER A 124 -10.72 20.27 9.76
N PHE A 125 -10.19 19.27 9.06
CA PHE A 125 -8.98 18.57 9.44
C PHE A 125 -7.79 18.99 8.58
N ASN A 126 -6.66 19.30 9.22
CA ASN A 126 -5.43 19.77 8.57
C ASN A 126 -4.65 18.65 7.85
N ILE A 127 -5.31 17.81 7.04
CA ILE A 127 -4.73 16.61 6.40
C ILE A 127 -3.46 16.93 5.63
N GLU A 128 -3.43 18.04 4.89
CA GLU A 128 -2.25 18.45 4.13
C GLU A 128 -1.04 18.73 5.02
N LEU A 129 -1.24 19.29 6.21
CA LEU A 129 -0.18 19.47 7.20
C LEU A 129 0.29 18.14 7.78
N LEU A 130 -0.62 17.23 8.11
CA LEU A 130 -0.25 15.91 8.65
C LEU A 130 0.61 15.09 7.67
N LEU A 131 0.35 15.23 6.36
CA LEU A 131 1.09 14.53 5.31
C LEU A 131 2.32 15.31 4.80
N SER A 132 2.51 16.55 5.27
CA SER A 132 3.65 17.38 4.89
C SER A 132 4.97 16.77 5.36
N ARG A 133 5.97 16.79 4.47
CA ARG A 133 7.31 16.27 4.73
C ARG A 133 8.33 17.03 3.89
N ASP A 134 9.49 17.29 4.49
CA ASP A 134 10.65 17.91 3.83
C ASP A 134 11.70 16.86 3.42
N TYR A 135 11.47 15.59 3.77
CA TYR A 135 12.43 14.51 3.62
C TYR A 135 11.92 13.45 2.65
N ASN A 136 12.83 12.87 1.87
CA ASN A 136 12.54 11.71 1.02
C ASN A 136 11.96 10.56 1.85
N LEU A 137 11.06 9.78 1.26
CA LEU A 137 10.37 8.67 1.91
C LEU A 137 11.25 7.45 2.24
N LYS A 138 12.45 7.60 2.80
CA LYS A 138 13.22 6.47 3.35
C LYS A 138 12.36 5.65 4.31
N MET A 139 12.65 4.36 4.46
CA MET A 139 11.77 3.41 5.15
C MET A 139 11.47 3.83 6.60
N GLY A 140 12.46 4.40 7.31
CA GLY A 140 12.26 4.93 8.66
C GLY A 140 11.27 6.10 8.71
N ILE A 141 11.30 6.99 7.71
CA ILE A 141 10.37 8.12 7.58
C ILE A 141 8.97 7.60 7.24
N LEU A 142 8.87 6.67 6.28
CA LEU A 142 7.60 6.02 5.93
C LEU A 142 6.97 5.32 7.14
N SER A 143 7.75 4.53 7.88
CA SER A 143 7.27 3.84 9.07
C SER A 143 6.84 4.82 10.17
N LYS A 144 7.58 5.93 10.35
CA LYS A 144 7.20 6.97 11.31
C LYS A 144 5.89 7.64 10.90
N LEU A 145 5.76 8.01 9.63
CA LEU A 145 4.54 8.60 9.09
C LEU A 145 3.33 7.69 9.32
N LEU A 146 3.43 6.41 8.98
CA LEU A 146 2.33 5.45 9.20
C LEU A 146 1.97 5.32 10.69
N ASN A 147 2.98 5.27 11.58
CA ASN A 147 2.73 5.19 13.02
C ASN A 147 2.06 6.47 13.58
N ASP A 148 2.52 7.65 13.15
CA ASP A 148 1.89 8.93 13.47
C ASP A 148 0.42 8.95 13.03
N LEU A 149 0.10 8.23 11.94
CA LEU A 149 -1.27 8.07 11.43
C LEU A 149 -2.03 6.87 12.03
N GLY A 150 -1.56 6.29 13.14
CA GLY A 150 -2.24 5.19 13.84
C GLY A 150 -2.07 3.81 13.19
N ILE A 151 -1.24 3.70 12.15
CA ILE A 151 -0.91 2.44 11.48
C ILE A 151 0.40 1.90 12.08
N SER A 152 0.26 1.16 13.17
CA SER A 152 1.39 0.59 13.91
C SER A 152 1.90 -0.74 13.34
N SER A 153 3.13 -1.09 13.70
CA SER A 153 3.83 -2.33 13.32
C SER A 153 3.99 -2.52 11.81
N PHE A 154 4.04 -1.44 11.01
CA PHE A 154 4.25 -1.52 9.57
C PHE A 154 5.50 -2.35 9.22
N MET A 155 6.64 -2.07 9.86
CA MET A 155 7.89 -2.78 9.60
C MET A 155 7.81 -4.29 9.88
N GLU A 156 7.19 -4.68 10.99
CA GLU A 156 7.05 -6.08 11.37
C GLU A 156 6.18 -6.85 10.36
N LYS A 157 5.10 -6.20 9.89
CA LYS A 157 4.17 -6.77 8.92
C LYS A 157 4.77 -6.82 7.52
N PHE A 158 5.43 -5.74 7.09
CA PHE A 158 6.20 -5.71 5.83
C PHE A 158 7.23 -6.84 5.76
N ILE A 159 8.06 -6.98 6.80
CA ILE A 159 9.12 -8.00 6.83
C ILE A 159 8.54 -9.42 6.83
N SER A 160 7.31 -9.62 7.31
CA SER A 160 6.62 -10.90 7.31
C SER A 160 5.65 -11.11 6.14
N ASN A 161 5.55 -10.16 5.21
CA ASN A 161 4.61 -10.20 4.10
C ASN A 161 5.01 -11.27 3.07
N ASP A 162 4.01 -12.04 2.59
CA ASP A 162 4.20 -13.09 1.59
C ASP A 162 4.75 -12.56 0.24
N SER A 163 4.37 -11.34 -0.15
CA SER A 163 4.85 -10.67 -1.36
C SER A 163 6.33 -10.34 -1.26
N LEU A 164 6.79 -9.83 -0.10
CA LEU A 164 8.21 -9.59 0.13
C LEU A 164 8.99 -10.92 0.14
N ARG A 165 8.46 -11.95 0.79
CA ARG A 165 9.06 -13.29 0.78
C ARG A 165 9.18 -13.84 -0.65
N PHE A 166 8.15 -13.70 -1.47
CA PHE A 166 8.16 -14.11 -2.87
C PHE A 166 9.20 -13.33 -3.69
N PHE A 167 9.26 -12.01 -3.50
CA PHE A 167 10.27 -11.15 -4.11
C PHE A 167 11.70 -11.59 -3.76
N LEU A 168 12.00 -11.73 -2.46
CA LEU A 168 13.33 -12.15 -2.00
C LEU A 168 13.69 -13.56 -2.51
N ARG A 169 12.73 -14.45 -2.67
CA ARG A 169 12.96 -15.78 -3.26
C ARG A 169 13.32 -15.72 -4.74
N ASN A 170 12.68 -14.84 -5.50
CA ASN A 170 12.83 -14.84 -6.95
C ASN A 170 14.00 -14.00 -7.44
N VAL A 171 14.35 -12.94 -6.69
CA VAL A 171 15.38 -11.98 -7.07
C VAL A 171 16.64 -12.23 -6.24
N TYR A 172 16.52 -12.16 -4.91
CA TYR A 172 17.70 -12.20 -4.04
C TYR A 172 18.31 -13.60 -3.90
N TYR A 173 17.47 -14.63 -3.72
CA TYR A 173 17.96 -16.01 -3.53
C TYR A 173 18.65 -16.57 -4.77
N LYS A 174 18.20 -16.22 -5.98
CA LYS A 174 18.84 -16.68 -7.23
C LYS A 174 20.25 -16.10 -7.42
N GLU A 175 20.49 -14.89 -6.92
CA GLU A 175 21.78 -14.19 -7.04
C GLU A 175 22.82 -14.61 -5.99
N ASN A 176 22.43 -15.33 -4.93
CA ASN A 176 23.27 -15.60 -3.75
C ASN A 176 23.35 -17.10 -3.38
N ILE A 177 23.33 -18.01 -4.37
CA ILE A 177 23.32 -19.49 -4.20
C ILE A 177 24.72 -20.01 -3.80
N ASP A 178 25.36 -19.44 -2.78
CA ASP A 178 26.70 -19.88 -2.36
C ASP A 178 26.71 -20.82 -1.15
N ASP A 179 25.59 -20.96 -0.41
CA ASP A 179 25.62 -21.66 0.89
C ASP A 179 24.85 -23.00 0.95
N GLY A 180 24.22 -23.44 -0.14
CA GLY A 180 23.43 -24.68 -0.18
C GLY A 180 22.24 -24.71 0.78
N ALA A 181 21.93 -23.63 1.49
CA ALA A 181 20.84 -23.57 2.46
C ALA A 181 19.49 -23.38 1.76
N SER A 182 18.44 -23.97 2.34
CA SER A 182 17.08 -23.74 1.83
C SER A 182 16.68 -22.27 1.98
N PHE A 183 15.85 -21.78 1.05
CA PHE A 183 15.34 -20.40 1.11
C PHE A 183 14.71 -20.05 2.47
N ASP A 184 14.09 -21.00 3.16
CA ASP A 184 13.48 -20.76 4.46
C ASP A 184 14.50 -20.47 5.57
N VAL A 185 15.69 -21.07 5.49
CA VAL A 185 16.81 -20.79 6.40
C VAL A 185 17.37 -19.39 6.09
N LEU A 186 17.61 -19.08 4.81
CA LEU A 186 18.11 -17.78 4.40
C LEU A 186 17.14 -16.64 4.72
N TYR A 187 15.84 -16.83 4.48
CA TYR A 187 14.82 -15.85 4.80
C TYR A 187 14.75 -15.55 6.30
N LYS A 188 14.91 -16.56 7.17
CA LYS A 188 15.05 -16.33 8.62
C LYS A 188 16.26 -15.48 8.95
N ARG A 189 17.42 -15.72 8.30
CA ARG A 189 18.63 -14.91 8.48
C ARG A 189 18.42 -13.47 7.97
N PHE A 190 17.81 -13.27 6.81
CA PHE A 190 17.49 -11.94 6.28
C PHE A 190 16.55 -11.16 7.20
N LYS A 191 15.55 -11.85 7.77
CA LYS A 191 14.64 -11.27 8.76
C LYS A 191 15.36 -10.89 10.05
N ALA A 192 16.38 -11.64 10.45
CA ALA A 192 17.15 -11.38 11.66
C ALA A 192 18.23 -10.28 11.51
N LYS A 193 18.68 -9.98 10.28
CA LYS A 193 19.62 -8.88 10.02
C LYS A 193 18.99 -7.51 10.34
N GLN A 194 19.81 -6.62 10.91
CA GLN A 194 19.48 -5.24 11.22
C GLN A 194 20.53 -4.31 10.57
N PRO A 195 20.15 -3.43 9.63
CA PRO A 195 18.82 -3.31 9.03
C PRO A 195 18.44 -4.54 8.19
N ASN A 196 17.13 -4.75 7.99
CA ASN A 196 16.66 -5.80 7.10
C ASN A 196 17.07 -5.49 5.65
N ILE A 197 17.49 -6.49 4.88
CA ILE A 197 18.03 -6.29 3.54
C ILE A 197 17.09 -5.57 2.57
N ALA A 198 15.77 -5.80 2.69
CA ALA A 198 14.78 -5.11 1.88
C ALA A 198 14.71 -3.62 2.21
N VAL A 199 14.99 -3.26 3.47
CA VAL A 199 15.04 -1.87 3.94
C VAL A 199 16.27 -1.16 3.39
N GLU A 200 17.43 -1.82 3.42
CA GLU A 200 18.66 -1.29 2.83
C GLU A 200 18.50 -1.07 1.33
N MET A 201 17.98 -2.08 0.62
CA MET A 201 17.72 -2.00 -0.82
C MET A 201 16.77 -0.85 -1.17
N TYR A 202 15.70 -0.69 -0.39
CA TYR A 202 14.76 0.42 -0.58
C TYR A 202 15.42 1.78 -0.30
N ASN A 203 16.11 1.93 0.84
CA ASN A 203 16.75 3.19 1.19
C ASN A 203 17.81 3.59 0.15
N LYS A 204 18.56 2.62 -0.36
CA LYS A 204 19.51 2.83 -1.46
C LYS A 204 18.80 3.33 -2.71
N PHE A 205 17.71 2.67 -3.12
CA PHE A 205 16.87 3.15 -4.22
C PHE A 205 16.36 4.58 -4.00
N ILE A 206 16.02 4.94 -2.76
CA ILE A 206 15.63 6.31 -2.43
C ILE A 206 16.77 7.30 -2.60
N GLU A 207 18.00 6.89 -2.28
CA GLU A 207 19.21 7.70 -2.45
C GLU A 207 19.62 7.86 -3.92
N GLU A 208 19.41 6.83 -4.76
CA GLU A 208 19.70 6.89 -6.20
C GLU A 208 19.04 8.11 -6.87
N ARG A 209 17.81 8.46 -6.48
CA ARG A 209 17.14 9.68 -6.99
C ARG A 209 17.94 10.95 -6.72
N ASN A 210 18.56 11.07 -5.54
CA ASN A 210 19.35 12.24 -5.18
C ASN A 210 20.68 12.27 -5.95
N VAL A 211 21.26 11.10 -6.24
CA VAL A 211 22.49 11.01 -7.04
C VAL A 211 22.21 11.40 -8.49
N ILE A 212 21.08 10.97 -9.06
CA ILE A 212 20.65 11.37 -10.41
C ILE A 212 20.56 12.89 -10.56
N SER A 213 20.06 13.60 -9.54
CA SER A 213 19.98 15.06 -9.56
C SER A 213 21.33 15.79 -9.51
N HIS A 214 22.43 15.09 -9.22
CA HIS A 214 23.77 15.66 -9.11
C HIS A 214 24.74 15.26 -10.24
N SER A 215 24.23 14.67 -11.33
CA SER A 215 24.96 14.23 -12.53
C SER A 215 25.78 12.94 -12.31
N LEU A 216 25.25 11.81 -12.76
CA LEU A 216 25.90 10.49 -12.67
C LEU A 216 27.00 10.31 -13.73
N SER A 217 28.08 9.61 -13.37
CA SER A 217 28.97 8.96 -14.33
C SER A 217 28.41 7.60 -14.77
N PHE A 218 28.78 7.12 -15.97
CA PHE A 218 28.27 5.86 -16.55
C PHE A 218 28.48 4.62 -15.65
N ASP A 219 29.55 4.60 -14.86
CA ASP A 219 29.90 3.47 -13.99
C ASP A 219 29.02 3.35 -12.73
N GLN A 220 28.18 4.36 -12.47
CA GLN A 220 27.33 4.44 -11.27
C GLN A 220 25.88 4.01 -11.54
N ILE A 221 25.56 3.61 -12.77
CA ILE A 221 24.18 3.34 -13.21
C ILE A 221 23.88 1.84 -13.18
N TYR A 222 22.77 1.45 -12.55
CA TYR A 222 22.28 0.09 -12.64
C TYR A 222 21.78 -0.24 -14.03
N SER A 223 21.92 -1.51 -14.45
CA SER A 223 21.22 -1.98 -15.64
C SER A 223 19.71 -1.82 -15.47
N LEU A 224 19.03 -1.54 -16.58
CA LEU A 224 17.56 -1.46 -16.60
C LEU A 224 16.89 -2.76 -16.11
N SER A 225 17.55 -3.91 -16.30
CA SER A 225 17.09 -5.19 -15.78
C SER A 225 17.07 -5.22 -14.25
N ILE A 226 18.09 -4.67 -13.59
CA ILE A 226 18.09 -4.54 -12.13
C ILE A 226 16.97 -3.61 -11.67
N VAL A 227 16.73 -2.50 -12.37
CA VAL A 227 15.64 -1.57 -12.03
C VAL A 227 14.28 -2.29 -12.07
N LYS A 228 14.03 -3.04 -13.14
CA LYS A 228 12.79 -3.81 -13.34
C LYS A 228 12.65 -4.96 -12.35
N GLU A 229 13.64 -5.84 -12.27
CA GLU A 229 13.52 -7.09 -11.52
C GLU A 229 13.61 -6.86 -10.01
N LYS A 230 14.45 -5.90 -9.59
CA LYS A 230 14.73 -5.64 -8.17
C LYS A 230 13.89 -4.50 -7.61
N TYR A 231 14.08 -3.28 -8.12
CA TYR A 231 13.50 -2.10 -7.49
C TYR A 231 12.00 -1.99 -7.73
N LEU A 232 11.53 -2.19 -8.96
CA LEU A 232 10.12 -2.07 -9.31
C LEU A 232 9.26 -3.10 -8.53
N ASN A 233 9.73 -4.36 -8.43
CA ASN A 233 9.05 -5.40 -7.65
C ASN A 233 9.09 -5.16 -6.13
N LEU A 234 10.18 -4.61 -5.61
CA LEU A 234 10.26 -4.19 -4.21
C LEU A 234 9.25 -3.08 -3.90
N ILE A 235 9.19 -2.07 -4.77
CA ILE A 235 8.25 -0.93 -4.65
C ILE A 235 6.79 -1.39 -4.76
N LYS A 236 6.46 -2.32 -5.68
CA LYS A 236 5.14 -2.98 -5.73
C LYS A 236 4.80 -3.67 -4.41
N SER A 237 5.77 -4.38 -3.81
CA SER A 237 5.58 -5.11 -2.54
C SER A 237 5.34 -4.16 -1.37
N ILE A 238 6.11 -3.07 -1.27
CA ILE A 238 5.92 -2.03 -0.25
C ILE A 238 4.56 -1.36 -0.43
N GLY A 239 4.20 -0.97 -1.66
CA GLY A 239 2.93 -0.32 -1.92
C GLY A 239 1.73 -1.20 -1.58
N ARG A 240 1.81 -2.51 -1.84
CA ARG A 240 0.79 -3.49 -1.43
C ARG A 240 0.66 -3.56 0.09
N GLU A 241 1.78 -3.55 0.84
CA GLU A 241 1.74 -3.54 2.30
C GLU A 241 1.07 -2.27 2.85
N ILE A 242 1.40 -1.09 2.31
CA ILE A 242 0.76 0.17 2.70
C ILE A 242 -0.75 0.11 2.45
N PHE A 243 -1.16 -0.43 1.29
CA PHE A 243 -2.57 -0.65 0.97
C PHE A 243 -3.27 -1.59 1.96
N GLU A 244 -2.66 -2.73 2.27
CA GLU A 244 -3.25 -3.67 3.22
C GLU A 244 -3.35 -3.04 4.62
N GLN A 245 -2.31 -2.35 5.10
CA GLN A 245 -2.33 -1.72 6.42
C GLN A 245 -3.34 -0.58 6.55
N THR A 246 -3.54 0.22 5.50
CA THR A 246 -4.56 1.27 5.50
C THR A 246 -5.97 0.68 5.57
N VAL A 247 -6.25 -0.40 4.81
CA VAL A 247 -7.52 -1.14 4.93
C VAL A 247 -7.68 -1.76 6.32
N PHE A 248 -6.61 -2.28 6.92
CA PHE A 248 -6.66 -2.87 8.26
C PHE A 248 -6.94 -1.82 9.33
N GLY A 249 -6.35 -0.63 9.19
CA GLY A 249 -6.64 0.52 10.05
C GLY A 249 -8.12 0.88 10.03
N LEU A 250 -8.74 0.89 8.84
CA LEU A 250 -10.18 1.12 8.71
C LEU A 250 -11.02 0.00 9.32
N PHE A 251 -10.65 -1.27 9.11
CA PHE A 251 -11.38 -2.40 9.70
C PHE A 251 -11.42 -2.34 11.23
N VAL A 252 -10.35 -1.86 11.86
CA VAL A 252 -10.29 -1.70 13.32
C VAL A 252 -11.11 -0.50 13.78
N GLY A 253 -11.05 0.62 13.05
CA GLY A 253 -11.79 1.84 13.41
C GLY A 253 -13.29 1.75 13.14
N GLU A 254 -13.70 1.02 12.10
CA GLU A 254 -15.09 0.99 11.65
C GLU A 254 -15.43 -0.28 10.86
N LYS A 255 -16.30 -1.11 11.42
CA LYS A 255 -16.72 -2.37 10.79
C LYS A 255 -17.84 -2.19 9.76
N LYS A 256 -18.53 -1.05 9.70
CA LYS A 256 -19.67 -0.86 8.78
C LYS A 256 -19.30 -0.98 7.29
N PHE A 257 -18.03 -0.77 6.94
CA PHE A 257 -17.53 -0.97 5.57
C PHE A 257 -17.28 -2.44 5.22
N PHE A 258 -17.39 -3.34 6.19
CA PHE A 258 -17.01 -4.73 6.08
C PHE A 258 -18.21 -5.62 6.41
N GLU A 259 -18.88 -6.09 5.37
CA GLU A 259 -20.02 -6.99 5.50
C GLU A 259 -19.54 -8.42 5.72
N PRO A 260 -19.84 -9.05 6.87
CA PRO A 260 -19.34 -10.39 7.15
C PRO A 260 -20.02 -11.45 6.26
N ILE A 261 -19.22 -12.39 5.74
CA ILE A 261 -19.71 -13.59 5.08
C ILE A 261 -19.92 -14.66 6.15
N LEU A 262 -21.18 -14.89 6.52
CA LEU A 262 -21.53 -15.69 7.70
C LEU A 262 -21.58 -17.20 7.44
N ARG A 263 -21.99 -17.63 6.24
CA ARG A 263 -22.20 -19.06 5.92
C ARG A 263 -21.18 -19.56 4.91
N VAL A 264 -19.95 -19.80 5.37
CA VAL A 264 -18.95 -20.49 4.55
C VAL A 264 -19.32 -21.97 4.42
N ILE A 265 -19.54 -22.42 3.19
CA ILE A 265 -19.91 -23.81 2.87
C ILE A 265 -18.66 -24.67 2.71
N LYS A 266 -17.69 -24.19 1.92
CA LYS A 266 -16.49 -24.95 1.57
C LYS A 266 -15.39 -24.06 1.02
N ILE A 267 -14.14 -24.53 1.13
CA ILE A 267 -12.97 -23.88 0.55
C ILE A 267 -12.27 -24.88 -0.37
N TYR A 268 -11.85 -24.44 -1.56
CA TYR A 268 -11.04 -25.24 -2.49
C TYR A 268 -9.71 -24.55 -2.81
N ASP A 269 -8.62 -25.34 -2.86
CA ASP A 269 -7.25 -24.90 -3.17
C ASP A 269 -6.78 -23.66 -2.39
N ASN A 270 -7.34 -23.42 -1.19
CA ASN A 270 -7.06 -22.22 -0.39
C ASN A 270 -7.26 -20.89 -1.16
N LYS A 271 -8.02 -20.90 -2.27
CA LYS A 271 -8.24 -19.75 -3.16
C LYS A 271 -9.69 -19.56 -3.56
N ILE A 272 -10.49 -20.61 -3.49
CA ILE A 272 -11.91 -20.57 -3.85
C ILE A 272 -12.72 -20.65 -2.56
N LEU A 273 -13.55 -19.63 -2.33
CA LEU A 273 -14.46 -19.54 -1.21
C LEU A 273 -15.88 -19.83 -1.70
N CYS A 274 -16.50 -20.90 -1.19
CA CYS A 274 -17.90 -21.20 -1.40
C CYS A 274 -18.69 -20.79 -0.16
N PHE A 275 -19.72 -19.97 -0.35
CA PHE A 275 -20.56 -19.48 0.75
C PHE A 275 -22.01 -19.34 0.31
N GLU A 276 -22.91 -19.30 1.28
CA GLU A 276 -24.31 -18.96 1.08
C GLU A 276 -24.55 -17.51 1.51
N SER A 277 -25.29 -16.77 0.70
CA SER A 277 -25.73 -15.42 1.03
C SER A 277 -27.21 -15.25 0.73
N GLU A 278 -27.93 -14.63 1.66
CA GLU A 278 -29.34 -14.26 1.48
C GLU A 278 -29.49 -13.00 0.65
N SER A 279 -28.52 -12.09 0.76
CA SER A 279 -28.41 -10.91 -0.08
C SER A 279 -26.95 -10.46 -0.21
N CYS A 280 -26.45 -10.28 -1.42
CA CYS A 280 -25.17 -9.62 -1.65
C CYS A 280 -25.03 -9.11 -3.08
N ASN A 281 -24.26 -8.05 -3.25
CA ASN A 281 -23.82 -7.57 -4.55
C ASN A 281 -22.33 -7.83 -4.67
N LEU A 282 -21.92 -8.56 -5.70
CA LEU A 282 -20.52 -8.90 -5.93
C LEU A 282 -20.18 -8.68 -7.38
N LYS A 283 -18.99 -8.14 -7.62
CA LYS A 283 -18.41 -8.01 -8.95
C LYS A 283 -17.00 -8.58 -8.94
N VAL A 284 -16.56 -9.07 -10.10
CA VAL A 284 -15.13 -9.30 -10.32
C VAL A 284 -14.37 -8.00 -10.05
N ASP A 285 -13.18 -8.12 -9.47
CA ASP A 285 -12.36 -7.02 -8.93
C ASP A 285 -12.84 -6.39 -7.62
N ASP A 286 -13.98 -6.78 -7.06
CA ASP A 286 -14.31 -6.42 -5.67
C ASP A 286 -13.32 -7.07 -4.70
N LEU A 287 -13.25 -6.52 -3.49
CA LEU A 287 -12.29 -6.90 -2.47
C LEU A 287 -12.93 -7.67 -1.33
N ILE A 288 -12.23 -8.70 -0.88
CA ILE A 288 -12.51 -9.46 0.32
C ILE A 288 -11.42 -9.19 1.36
N PHE A 289 -11.83 -8.73 2.52
CA PHE A 289 -10.99 -8.71 3.70
C PHE A 289 -11.04 -10.08 4.39
N ILE A 290 -9.86 -10.63 4.71
CA ILE A 290 -9.69 -11.96 5.27
C ILE A 290 -8.99 -11.83 6.61
N GLU A 291 -9.58 -12.40 7.65
CA GLU A 291 -9.06 -12.38 9.02
C GLU A 291 -8.93 -13.79 9.57
N LYS A 292 -7.73 -14.15 10.03
CA LYS A 292 -7.50 -15.38 10.80
C LYS A 292 -6.58 -15.11 11.98
N LYS A 293 -7.14 -15.10 13.19
CA LYS A 293 -6.43 -14.74 14.43
C LYS A 293 -5.73 -13.37 14.25
N LYS A 294 -4.39 -13.33 14.24
CA LYS A 294 -3.59 -12.12 14.05
C LYS A 294 -3.24 -11.82 12.58
N ILE A 295 -3.56 -12.72 11.66
CA ILE A 295 -3.24 -12.56 10.23
C ILE A 295 -4.42 -11.92 9.54
N LYS A 296 -4.17 -10.78 8.89
CA LYS A 296 -5.14 -10.03 8.10
C LYS A 296 -4.62 -9.91 6.67
N LYS A 297 -5.50 -9.99 5.67
CA LYS A 297 -5.17 -9.85 4.24
C LYS A 297 -6.32 -9.19 3.49
N VAL A 298 -6.00 -8.57 2.36
CA VAL A 298 -6.98 -8.13 1.37
C VAL A 298 -6.75 -8.91 0.09
N ALA A 299 -7.81 -9.50 -0.44
CA ALA A 299 -7.79 -10.28 -1.66
C ALA A 299 -8.82 -9.75 -2.66
N LYS A 300 -8.48 -9.84 -3.95
CA LYS A 300 -9.34 -9.43 -5.06
C LYS A 300 -10.10 -10.64 -5.60
N ILE A 301 -11.38 -10.45 -5.94
CA ILE A 301 -12.19 -11.45 -6.64
C ILE A 301 -11.74 -11.54 -8.10
N LEU A 302 -11.30 -12.72 -8.52
CA LEU A 302 -10.89 -13.03 -9.89
C LEU A 302 -12.02 -13.60 -10.73
N SER A 303 -12.91 -14.38 -10.14
CA SER A 303 -14.08 -14.95 -10.81
C SER A 303 -15.19 -15.25 -9.80
N ILE A 304 -16.44 -15.25 -10.28
CA ILE A 304 -17.65 -15.57 -9.52
C ILE A 304 -18.38 -16.67 -10.27
N GLN A 305 -18.82 -17.70 -9.54
CA GLN A 305 -19.60 -18.81 -10.08
C GLN A 305 -20.83 -19.09 -9.24
N ILE A 306 -21.94 -19.39 -9.93
CA ILE A 306 -23.18 -19.92 -9.36
C ILE A 306 -23.61 -21.09 -10.24
N ASP A 307 -23.80 -22.26 -9.64
CA ASP A 307 -24.18 -23.50 -10.34
C ASP A 307 -23.29 -23.78 -11.57
N ASN A 308 -21.97 -23.62 -11.41
CA ASN A 308 -20.92 -23.75 -12.43
C ASN A 308 -20.98 -22.77 -13.61
N ASN A 309 -21.86 -21.76 -13.57
CA ASN A 309 -21.89 -20.69 -14.56
C ASN A 309 -21.06 -19.50 -14.07
N ASP A 310 -20.25 -18.93 -14.95
CA ASP A 310 -19.41 -17.76 -14.65
C ASP A 310 -20.22 -16.46 -14.73
N PHE A 311 -20.00 -15.57 -13.76
CA PHE A 311 -20.60 -14.25 -13.72
C PHE A 311 -19.54 -13.17 -13.53
N LYS A 312 -19.73 -12.03 -14.20
CA LYS A 312 -18.93 -10.81 -13.97
C LYS A 312 -19.44 -10.02 -12.78
N GLU A 313 -20.76 -10.05 -12.56
CA GLU A 313 -21.46 -9.33 -11.51
C GLU A 313 -22.70 -10.13 -11.12
N VAL A 314 -23.01 -10.18 -9.82
CA VAL A 314 -24.18 -10.85 -9.28
C VAL A 314 -24.86 -9.93 -8.27
N ASN A 315 -26.19 -9.87 -8.35
CA ASN A 315 -27.06 -9.20 -7.38
C ASN A 315 -28.01 -10.24 -6.82
N ILE A 316 -27.74 -10.66 -5.59
CA ILE A 316 -28.45 -11.75 -4.93
C ILE A 316 -29.47 -11.14 -3.98
N LYS A 317 -30.73 -11.58 -4.13
CA LYS A 317 -31.88 -11.16 -3.33
C LYS A 317 -32.62 -12.33 -2.66
N LYS A 318 -32.05 -13.54 -2.77
CA LYS A 318 -32.57 -14.78 -2.19
C LYS A 318 -31.39 -15.68 -1.84
N SER A 319 -31.56 -16.59 -0.88
CA SER A 319 -30.51 -17.52 -0.47
C SER A 319 -29.90 -18.24 -1.66
N THR A 320 -28.62 -17.96 -1.94
CA THR A 320 -27.90 -18.47 -3.11
C THR A 320 -26.50 -18.91 -2.69
N LYS A 321 -26.06 -20.05 -3.22
CA LYS A 321 -24.70 -20.57 -3.03
C LYS A 321 -23.80 -19.99 -4.11
N ILE A 322 -22.68 -19.40 -3.69
CA ILE A 322 -21.77 -18.67 -4.55
C ILE A 322 -20.37 -19.23 -4.34
N ALA A 323 -19.61 -19.38 -5.41
CA ALA A 323 -18.19 -19.63 -5.35
C ALA A 323 -17.44 -18.40 -5.90
N ILE A 324 -16.46 -17.90 -5.15
CA ILE A 324 -15.56 -16.83 -5.62
C ILE A 324 -14.11 -17.32 -5.60
N LYS A 325 -13.35 -17.01 -6.64
CA LYS A 325 -11.91 -17.25 -6.70
C LYS A 325 -11.15 -15.98 -6.33
N LEU A 326 -10.17 -16.08 -5.45
CA LEU A 326 -9.37 -14.95 -4.98
C LEU A 326 -7.95 -14.95 -5.54
N ASP A 327 -7.35 -13.76 -5.67
CA ASP A 327 -5.95 -13.57 -6.09
C ASP A 327 -4.91 -14.02 -5.05
N ARG A 328 -5.35 -14.17 -3.79
CA ARG A 328 -4.51 -14.59 -2.66
C ARG A 328 -4.96 -15.91 -2.07
N LYS A 329 -3.99 -16.66 -1.57
CA LYS A 329 -4.24 -17.84 -0.74
C LYS A 329 -4.68 -17.42 0.67
N PHE A 330 -5.65 -18.14 1.21
CA PHE A 330 -6.15 -18.02 2.57
C PHE A 330 -6.23 -19.39 3.23
N ARG A 331 -6.28 -19.43 4.56
CA ARG A 331 -6.33 -20.69 5.30
C ARG A 331 -7.79 -21.06 5.58
N GLU A 332 -8.06 -22.34 5.76
CA GLU A 332 -9.33 -22.83 6.32
C GLU A 332 -9.65 -22.14 7.65
N ASN A 333 -10.93 -21.98 7.98
CA ASN A 333 -11.41 -21.29 9.19
C ASN A 333 -10.98 -19.81 9.30
N SER A 334 -10.87 -19.11 8.17
CA SER A 334 -10.74 -17.65 8.16
C SER A 334 -12.14 -17.01 8.21
N ASN A 335 -12.22 -15.81 8.79
CA ASN A 335 -13.38 -14.94 8.66
C ASN A 335 -13.22 -14.11 7.37
N PHE A 336 -14.31 -13.93 6.64
CA PHE A 336 -14.31 -13.20 5.38
C PHE A 336 -15.31 -12.06 5.45
N TYR A 337 -14.93 -10.93 4.89
CA TYR A 337 -15.77 -9.74 4.86
C TYR A 337 -15.71 -9.11 3.48
N LEU A 338 -16.88 -8.81 2.90
CA LEU A 338 -16.98 -8.02 1.69
C LEU A 338 -16.75 -6.55 2.02
N ILE A 339 -15.88 -5.90 1.25
CA ILE A 339 -15.57 -4.49 1.43
C ILE A 339 -16.53 -3.63 0.57
N LYS A 340 -17.32 -2.74 1.20
CA LYS A 340 -18.36 -1.90 0.55
C LYS A 340 -17.88 -0.56 -0.02
#